data_AF-A0A9E3SP71-F1
#
_entry.id   AF-A0A9E3SP71-F1
#
_cell.length_a   1.000
_cell.length_b   1.000
_cell.length_c   1.000
_cell.angle_alpha   90.00
_cell.angle_beta   90.00
_cell.angle_gamma   90.00
#
_symmetry.space_group_name_H-M   'P 1'
#
loop_
_entity.id
_entity.type
_entity.pdbx_description
1 polymer ?
#
loop_
_entity_poly.entity_id
_entity_poly.type
_entity_poly.pdbx_seq_one_letter_code
_entity_poly.pdbx_strand_id
1 'polypeptide(L)'
;MASLPLPPDAAEMLEAVARWQGECGLDAQATALVGYGGGATRVLESTQQTPARAGRVIALAGTFGKLPDQAASGATIHLFHGKEDPVTPYGRVVAAAERLIALGADVTADILPFVGREVTAEMGDLVLERLRGYIPRRRWQEALAADPGDPQRSETRLH
;
A
#
# COMPACT_ATOMS: atom_id res chain seq x y z
N MET A 1 3.43 -22.02 4.21
CA MET A 1 4.47 -22.07 3.16
C MET A 1 5.60 -21.15 3.60
N ALA A 2 6.84 -21.62 3.64
CA ALA A 2 7.98 -20.79 4.05
C ALA A 2 8.20 -19.69 3.00
N SER A 3 8.27 -18.43 3.42
CA SER A 3 8.69 -17.32 2.56
C SER A 3 10.06 -17.65 2.00
N LEU A 4 10.24 -17.57 0.68
CA LEU A 4 11.57 -17.56 0.09
C LEU A 4 12.39 -16.41 0.73
N PRO A 5 13.70 -16.58 0.93
CA PRO A 5 14.56 -15.51 1.41
C PRO A 5 14.52 -14.35 0.43
N LEU A 6 14.39 -13.14 0.95
CA LEU A 6 14.40 -11.92 0.16
C LEU A 6 15.75 -11.76 -0.55
N PRO A 7 15.79 -11.20 -1.77
CA PRO A 7 17.06 -10.85 -2.42
C PRO A 7 17.87 -9.88 -1.54
N PRO A 8 19.21 -9.85 -1.65
CA PRO A 8 20.10 -9.08 -0.74
C PRO A 8 19.67 -7.62 -0.57
N ASP A 9 19.41 -6.92 -1.68
CA ASP A 9 18.98 -5.52 -1.64
C ASP A 9 17.65 -5.30 -0.88
N ALA A 10 16.77 -6.29 -0.86
CA ALA A 10 15.52 -6.23 -0.11
C ALA A 10 15.73 -6.44 1.39
N ALA A 11 16.66 -7.30 1.78
CA ALA A 11 17.06 -7.45 3.18
C ALA A 11 17.71 -6.16 3.71
N GLU A 12 18.64 -5.59 2.95
CA GLU A 12 19.30 -4.32 3.30
C GLU A 12 18.29 -3.17 3.46
N MET A 13 17.31 -3.08 2.56
CA MET A 13 16.24 -2.10 2.68
C MET A 13 15.45 -2.29 3.97
N LEU A 14 15.09 -3.52 4.35
CA LEU A 14 14.34 -3.78 5.57
C LEU A 14 15.13 -3.46 6.84
N GLU A 15 16.43 -3.74 6.84
CA GLU A 15 17.33 -3.32 7.93
C GLU A 15 17.40 -1.80 8.06
N ALA A 16 17.51 -1.09 6.93
CA ALA A 16 17.50 0.37 6.92
C ALA A 16 16.18 0.94 7.46
N VAL A 17 15.04 0.35 7.10
CA VAL A 17 13.72 0.75 7.63
C VAL A 17 13.66 0.54 9.13
N ALA A 18 14.07 -0.63 9.62
CA ALA A 18 14.05 -0.93 11.05
C ALA A 18 14.97 0.02 11.85
N ARG A 19 16.14 0.36 11.30
CA ARG A 19 17.06 1.34 11.90
C ARG A 19 16.41 2.71 12.03
N TRP A 20 15.84 3.24 10.94
CA TRP A 20 15.21 4.57 10.95
C TRP A 20 13.97 4.63 11.85
N GLN A 21 13.18 3.56 11.90
CA GLN A 21 12.08 3.42 12.85
C GLN A 21 12.56 3.54 14.30
N GLY A 22 13.68 2.87 14.63
CA GLY A 22 14.32 2.98 15.94
C GLY A 22 14.85 4.39 16.24
N GLU A 23 15.55 5.01 15.30
CA GLU A 23 16.11 6.35 15.45
C GLU A 23 15.02 7.44 15.61
N CYS A 24 13.89 7.29 14.91
CA CYS A 24 12.78 8.23 14.98
C CYS A 24 11.74 7.90 16.06
N GLY A 25 11.84 6.74 16.71
CA GLY A 25 10.82 6.26 17.66
C GLY A 25 9.45 6.02 17.03
N LEU A 26 9.41 5.66 15.74
CA LEU A 26 8.18 5.42 14.99
C LEU A 26 7.98 3.92 14.76
N ASP A 27 6.73 3.46 14.86
CA ASP A 27 6.38 2.10 14.51
C ASP A 27 6.11 1.94 12.99
N ALA A 28 5.84 0.71 12.58
CA ALA A 28 5.44 0.42 11.20
C ALA A 28 4.22 1.25 10.79
N GLN A 29 3.22 1.42 11.65
CA GLN A 29 1.97 2.12 11.32
C GLN A 29 2.15 3.62 11.08
N ALA A 30 3.17 4.23 11.69
CA ALA A 30 3.60 5.60 11.46
C ALA A 30 4.66 5.74 10.35
N THR A 31 4.99 4.65 9.65
CA THR A 31 5.97 4.63 8.57
C THR A 31 5.30 4.47 7.20
N ALA A 32 5.81 5.21 6.20
CA ALA A 32 5.45 5.05 4.79
C ALA A 32 6.70 4.70 3.97
N LEU A 33 6.59 3.69 3.10
CA LEU A 33 7.63 3.36 2.12
C LEU A 33 7.21 3.83 0.74
N VAL A 34 8.12 4.51 0.03
CA VAL A 34 7.91 4.98 -1.34
C VAL A 34 8.99 4.38 -2.23
N GLY A 35 8.57 3.72 -3.30
CA GLY A 35 9.49 3.12 -4.27
C GLY A 35 9.16 3.54 -5.70
N TYR A 36 10.18 3.62 -6.54
CA TYR A 36 10.07 3.91 -7.97
C TYR A 36 10.72 2.80 -8.80
N GLY A 37 10.07 2.37 -9.89
CA GLY A 37 10.62 1.33 -10.78
C GLY A 37 10.95 0.04 -10.03
N GLY A 38 12.21 -0.42 -10.09
CA GLY A 38 12.65 -1.59 -9.31
C GLY A 38 12.55 -1.39 -7.79
N GLY A 39 12.67 -0.14 -7.30
CA GLY A 39 12.41 0.18 -5.90
C GLY A 39 10.94 0.02 -5.53
N ALA A 40 10.01 0.30 -6.45
CA ALA A 40 8.58 0.06 -6.27
C ALA A 40 8.30 -1.44 -6.07
N THR A 41 8.93 -2.30 -6.88
CA THR A 41 8.85 -3.76 -6.70
C THR A 41 9.33 -4.18 -5.32
N ARG A 42 10.45 -3.62 -4.84
CA ARG A 42 11.04 -3.97 -3.54
C ARG A 42 10.14 -3.58 -2.36
N VAL A 43 9.59 -2.36 -2.37
CA VAL A 43 8.65 -1.95 -1.30
C VAL A 43 7.34 -2.74 -1.38
N LEU A 44 6.87 -3.13 -2.57
CA LEU A 44 5.71 -3.99 -2.72
C LEU A 44 5.96 -5.40 -2.17
N GLU A 45 7.09 -6.02 -2.48
CA GLU A 45 7.45 -7.33 -1.95
C GLU A 45 7.60 -7.33 -0.43
N SER A 46 7.98 -6.20 0.17
CA SER A 46 8.00 -6.06 1.64
C SER A 46 6.62 -6.24 2.30
N THR A 47 5.53 -5.98 1.56
CA THR A 47 4.15 -6.19 2.05
C THR A 47 3.80 -7.67 2.21
N GLN A 48 4.61 -8.56 1.63
CA GLN A 48 4.48 -10.01 1.74
C GLN A 48 5.29 -10.55 2.92
N GLN A 49 5.71 -9.70 3.86
CA GLN A 49 6.36 -10.08 5.11
C GLN A 49 5.41 -9.86 6.27
N THR A 50 5.43 -10.77 7.25
CA THR A 50 4.70 -10.63 8.51
C THR A 50 5.70 -10.61 9.66
N PRO A 51 5.68 -9.58 10.55
CA PRO A 51 4.73 -8.46 10.57
C PRO A 51 4.98 -7.42 9.47
N ALA A 52 3.97 -6.59 9.19
CA ALA A 52 4.09 -5.48 8.24
C ALA A 52 5.18 -4.49 8.64
N ARG A 53 5.91 -4.00 7.64
CA ARG A 53 7.07 -3.12 7.82
C ARG A 53 6.72 -1.63 7.78
N ALA A 54 5.59 -1.30 7.17
CA ALA A 54 5.05 0.05 7.07
C ALA A 54 3.53 0.01 6.99
N GLY A 55 2.88 1.05 7.48
CA GLY A 55 1.43 1.23 7.43
C GLY A 55 0.95 1.72 6.07
N ARG A 56 1.85 2.30 5.27
CA ARG A 56 1.59 2.71 3.88
C ARG A 56 2.73 2.31 2.97
N VAL A 57 2.40 1.80 1.80
CA VAL A 57 3.36 1.49 0.73
C VAL A 57 2.89 2.18 -0.55
N ILE A 58 3.77 2.99 -1.14
CA ILE A 58 3.53 3.77 -2.35
C ILE A 58 4.47 3.26 -3.44
N ALA A 59 3.90 2.74 -4.52
CA ALA A 59 4.63 2.20 -5.65
C ALA A 59 4.42 3.09 -6.87
N LEU A 60 5.50 3.68 -7.38
CA LEU A 60 5.51 4.55 -8.55
C LEU A 60 6.18 3.82 -9.71
N ALA A 61 5.51 3.77 -10.87
CA ALA A 61 6.07 3.21 -12.11
C ALA A 61 6.65 1.79 -11.94
N GLY A 62 5.98 0.93 -11.16
CA GLY A 62 6.42 -0.44 -10.93
C GLY A 62 5.33 -1.35 -10.37
N THR A 63 5.64 -2.64 -10.28
CA THR A 63 4.70 -3.69 -9.87
C THR A 63 5.43 -4.82 -9.15
N PHE A 64 4.70 -5.81 -8.64
CA PHE A 64 5.30 -7.00 -8.05
C PHE A 64 6.08 -7.82 -9.08
N GLY A 65 7.19 -8.44 -8.65
CA GLY A 65 7.92 -9.41 -9.46
C GLY A 65 7.05 -10.63 -9.75
N LYS A 66 6.39 -11.15 -8.71
CA LYS A 66 5.36 -12.20 -8.76
C LYS A 66 4.07 -11.69 -8.10
N LEU A 67 2.91 -12.02 -8.67
CA LEU A 67 1.62 -11.67 -8.05
C LEU A 67 1.59 -12.10 -6.57
N PRO A 68 1.04 -11.26 -5.67
CA PRO A 68 1.07 -11.53 -4.24
C PRO A 68 0.24 -12.77 -3.90
N ASP A 69 0.74 -13.53 -2.91
CA ASP A 69 0.12 -14.77 -2.44
C ASP A 69 -0.68 -14.57 -1.15
N GLN A 70 -0.49 -13.43 -0.46
CA GLN A 70 -1.20 -13.07 0.76
C GLN A 70 -1.60 -11.61 0.79
N ALA A 71 -2.61 -11.30 1.60
CA ALA A 71 -3.01 -9.92 1.85
C ALA A 71 -1.87 -9.15 2.52
N ALA A 72 -1.75 -7.87 2.21
CA ALA A 72 -0.85 -6.95 2.89
C ALA A 72 -1.43 -6.52 4.25
N SER A 73 -1.55 -7.46 5.19
CA SER A 73 -2.18 -7.23 6.48
C SER A 73 -1.49 -6.11 7.27
N GLY A 74 -2.21 -5.05 7.58
CA GLY A 74 -1.70 -3.91 8.33
C GLY A 74 -1.04 -2.81 7.49
N ALA A 75 -1.10 -2.89 6.15
CA ALA A 75 -0.62 -1.84 5.26
C ALA A 75 -1.69 -1.44 4.23
N THR A 76 -1.75 -0.15 3.91
CA THR A 76 -2.45 0.35 2.73
C THR A 76 -1.46 0.46 1.57
N ILE A 77 -1.80 -0.11 0.41
CA ILE A 77 -0.97 -0.06 -0.81
C ILE A 77 -1.56 0.98 -1.76
N HIS A 78 -0.73 1.88 -2.27
CA HIS A 78 -1.10 2.83 -3.32
C HIS A 78 -0.21 2.59 -4.54
N LEU A 79 -0.82 2.21 -5.66
CA LEU A 79 -0.14 1.98 -6.93
C LEU A 79 -0.38 3.17 -7.86
N PHE A 80 0.68 3.78 -8.38
CA PHE A 80 0.62 4.86 -9.37
C PHE A 80 1.45 4.49 -10.58
N HIS A 81 0.83 4.48 -11.76
CA HIS A 81 1.50 4.00 -12.97
C HIS A 81 1.07 4.75 -14.21
N GLY A 82 2.00 5.04 -15.11
CA GLY A 82 1.67 5.59 -16.42
C GLY A 82 1.22 4.50 -17.38
N LYS A 83 0.14 4.77 -18.13
CA LYS A 83 -0.42 3.81 -19.10
C LYS A 83 0.56 3.49 -20.23
N GLU A 84 1.45 4.42 -20.55
CA GLU A 84 2.40 4.34 -21.67
C GLU A 84 3.83 3.96 -21.21
N ASP A 85 4.02 3.46 -19.98
CA ASP A 85 5.33 2.97 -19.52
C ASP A 85 5.83 1.85 -20.47
N PRO A 86 6.95 2.06 -21.18
CA PRO A 86 7.46 1.11 -22.17
C PRO A 86 8.16 -0.10 -21.56
N VAL A 87 8.47 -0.08 -20.25
CA VAL A 87 9.22 -1.13 -19.55
C VAL A 87 8.28 -2.01 -18.74
N THR A 88 7.35 -1.40 -18.00
CA THR A 88 6.37 -2.14 -17.19
C THR A 88 4.97 -1.88 -17.74
N PRO A 89 4.39 -2.81 -18.52
CA PRO A 89 3.05 -2.65 -19.04
C PRO A 89 2.03 -2.44 -17.90
N TYR A 90 1.17 -1.43 -18.04
CA TYR A 90 0.18 -1.08 -17.01
C TYR A 90 -0.73 -2.25 -16.60
N GLY A 91 -0.97 -3.20 -17.53
CA GLY A 91 -1.73 -4.41 -17.25
C GLY A 91 -1.14 -5.27 -16.11
N ARG A 92 0.18 -5.22 -15.88
CA ARG A 92 0.81 -5.88 -14.72
C ARG A 92 0.43 -5.23 -13.39
N VAL A 93 0.22 -3.91 -13.39
CA VAL A 93 -0.21 -3.17 -12.20
C VAL A 93 -1.68 -3.44 -11.91
N VAL A 94 -2.51 -3.46 -12.96
CA VAL A 94 -3.93 -3.83 -12.86
C VAL A 94 -4.08 -5.25 -12.30
N ALA A 95 -3.36 -6.23 -12.84
CA ALA A 95 -3.41 -7.60 -12.35
C ALA A 95 -2.95 -7.74 -10.88
N ALA A 96 -1.94 -6.97 -10.47
CA ALA A 96 -1.50 -6.93 -9.08
C ALA A 96 -2.57 -6.32 -8.15
N ALA A 97 -3.21 -5.22 -8.57
CA ALA A 97 -4.31 -4.59 -7.82
C ALA A 97 -5.50 -5.54 -7.67
N GLU A 98 -5.94 -6.17 -8.75
CA GLU A 98 -7.02 -7.17 -8.74
C GLU A 98 -6.70 -8.34 -7.80
N ARG A 99 -5.46 -8.84 -7.84
CA ARG A 99 -5.01 -9.91 -6.94
C ARG A 99 -5.06 -9.47 -5.48
N LEU A 100 -4.58 -8.26 -5.17
CA LEU A 100 -4.61 -7.71 -3.82
C LEU A 100 -6.04 -7.52 -3.31
N ILE A 101 -6.95 -7.02 -4.15
CA ILE A 101 -8.38 -6.89 -3.83
C ILE A 101 -8.98 -8.27 -3.54
N ALA A 102 -8.70 -9.27 -4.38
CA ALA A 102 -9.18 -10.64 -4.19
C ALA A 102 -8.65 -11.29 -2.90
N LEU A 103 -7.47 -10.87 -2.43
CA LEU A 103 -6.90 -11.28 -1.16
C LEU A 103 -7.43 -10.46 0.04
N GLY A 104 -8.25 -9.44 -0.19
CA GLY A 104 -8.83 -8.58 0.84
C GLY A 104 -7.91 -7.48 1.35
N ALA A 105 -6.83 -7.16 0.62
CA ALA A 105 -5.92 -6.08 0.97
C ALA A 105 -6.56 -4.69 0.79
N ASP A 106 -6.01 -3.70 1.49
CA ASP A 106 -6.37 -2.30 1.35
C ASP A 106 -5.50 -1.66 0.26
N VAL A 107 -6.05 -1.47 -0.94
CA VAL A 107 -5.28 -1.06 -2.12
C VAL A 107 -6.00 0.00 -2.96
N THR A 108 -5.26 1.00 -3.43
CA THR A 108 -5.68 1.90 -4.52
C THR A 108 -4.77 1.70 -5.73
N ALA A 109 -5.32 1.88 -6.93
CA ALA A 109 -4.55 1.85 -8.17
C ALA A 109 -4.98 2.99 -9.09
N ASP A 110 -4.01 3.83 -9.42
CA ASP A 110 -4.18 5.03 -10.22
C ASP A 110 -3.33 4.91 -11.49
N ILE A 111 -4.00 4.79 -12.64
CA ILE A 111 -3.37 4.63 -13.96
C ILE A 111 -3.53 5.92 -14.75
N LEU A 112 -2.42 6.61 -15.00
CA LEU A 112 -2.42 7.91 -15.68
C LEU A 112 -2.36 7.73 -17.20
N PRO A 113 -3.32 8.25 -17.97
CA PRO A 113 -3.26 8.21 -19.44
C PRO A 113 -2.14 9.13 -19.96
N PHE A 114 -1.53 8.77 -21.09
CA PHE A 114 -0.49 9.57 -21.75
C PHE A 114 0.79 9.82 -20.93
N VAL A 115 0.95 9.12 -19.81
CA VAL A 115 2.15 9.17 -18.97
C VAL A 115 2.96 7.90 -19.22
N GLY A 116 4.26 8.09 -19.43
CA GLY A 116 5.25 7.02 -19.55
C GLY A 116 5.66 6.51 -18.17
N ARG A 117 6.97 6.42 -17.94
CA ARG A 117 7.48 5.95 -16.63
C ARG A 117 7.83 7.07 -15.67
N GLU A 118 7.78 8.31 -16.12
CA GLU A 118 8.24 9.46 -15.38
C GLU A 118 7.33 9.74 -14.17
N VAL A 119 7.90 10.27 -13.09
CA VAL A 119 7.12 10.84 -11.99
C VAL A 119 6.77 12.28 -12.37
N THR A 120 5.62 12.46 -13.00
CA THR A 120 5.11 13.77 -13.41
C THR A 120 4.58 14.57 -12.23
N ALA A 121 4.40 15.88 -12.40
CA ALA A 121 3.77 16.73 -11.38
C ALA A 121 2.34 16.24 -11.05
N GLU A 122 1.57 15.87 -12.08
CA GLU A 122 0.23 15.28 -11.94
C GLU A 122 0.25 14.01 -11.09
N MET A 123 1.21 13.11 -11.30
CA MET A 123 1.37 11.93 -10.45
C MET A 123 1.69 12.31 -9.00
N GLY A 124 2.56 13.32 -8.80
CA GLY A 124 2.88 13.84 -7.47
C GLY A 124 1.64 14.40 -6.75
N ASP A 125 0.81 15.16 -7.45
CA ASP A 125 -0.43 15.71 -6.90
C ASP A 125 -1.40 14.58 -6.50
N LEU A 126 -1.53 13.55 -7.34
CA LEU A 126 -2.39 12.40 -7.06
C LEU A 126 -1.90 11.58 -5.86
N VAL A 127 -0.57 11.43 -5.71
CA VAL A 127 0.03 10.81 -4.51
C VAL A 127 -0.36 11.60 -3.26
N LEU A 128 -0.23 12.92 -3.28
CA LEU A 128 -0.60 13.77 -2.14
C LEU A 128 -2.09 13.72 -1.85
N GLU A 129 -2.94 13.70 -2.88
CA GLU A 129 -4.39 13.54 -2.73
C GLU A 129 -4.72 12.23 -2.03
N ARG A 130 -4.13 11.10 -2.48
CA ARG A 130 -4.34 9.78 -1.85
C ARG A 130 -3.86 9.76 -0.41
N LEU A 131 -2.69 10.32 -0.11
CA LEU A 131 -2.15 10.32 1.25
C LEU A 131 -2.95 11.20 2.22
N ARG A 132 -3.56 12.28 1.74
CA ARG A 132 -4.40 13.19 2.55
C ARG A 132 -5.84 12.72 2.69
N GLY A 133 -6.42 12.17 1.62
CA GLY A 133 -7.84 11.84 1.54
C GLY A 133 -8.17 10.38 1.86
N TYR A 134 -7.22 9.46 1.73
CA TYR A 134 -7.50 8.04 1.94
C TYR A 134 -7.36 7.63 3.41
N ILE A 135 -8.49 7.28 4.00
CA ILE A 135 -8.58 6.70 5.35
C ILE A 135 -8.37 5.18 5.22
N PRO A 136 -7.27 4.63 5.79
CA PRO A 136 -6.99 3.20 5.74
C PRO A 136 -8.17 2.36 6.24
N ARG A 137 -8.47 1.26 5.56
CA ARG A 137 -9.59 0.35 5.90
C ARG A 137 -9.53 -0.11 7.36
N ARG A 138 -8.33 -0.32 7.90
CA ARG A 138 -8.13 -0.69 9.32
C ARG A 138 -8.67 0.36 10.29
N ARG A 139 -8.53 1.65 9.98
CA ARG A 139 -9.02 2.74 10.86
C ARG A 139 -10.53 2.76 10.90
N TRP A 140 -11.20 2.45 9.78
CA TRP A 140 -12.64 2.24 9.75
C TRP A 140 -13.07 1.05 10.60
N GLN A 141 -12.34 -0.08 10.50
CA GLN A 141 -12.62 -1.27 11.31
C GLN A 141 -12.42 -1.01 12.81
N GLU A 142 -11.33 -0.31 13.19
CA GLU A 142 -11.07 0.12 14.56
C GLU A 142 -12.20 1.03 15.09
N ALA A 143 -12.68 1.98 14.28
CA ALA A 143 -13.77 2.88 14.65
C ALA A 143 -15.11 2.14 14.83
N LEU A 144 -15.47 1.24 13.90
CA LEU A 144 -16.68 0.41 14.00
C LEU A 144 -16.61 -0.58 15.18
N ALA A 145 -15.43 -1.10 15.51
CA ALA A 145 -15.25 -1.96 16.67
C ALA A 145 -15.38 -1.18 17.99
N ALA A 146 -14.98 0.09 18.01
CA ALA A 146 -15.10 0.96 19.17
C ALA A 146 -16.54 1.46 19.41
N ASP A 147 -17.36 1.56 18.36
CA ASP A 147 -18.79 1.89 18.44
C ASP A 147 -19.59 1.01 17.45
N PRO A 148 -20.02 -0.20 17.88
CA PRO A 148 -20.77 -1.14 17.03
C PRO A 148 -22.14 -0.64 16.56
N GLY A 149 -22.57 0.53 17.02
CA GLY A 149 -23.95 1.01 16.89
C GLY A 149 -24.85 0.29 17.88
N ASP A 150 -25.42 1.03 18.84
CA ASP A 150 -26.47 0.53 19.73
C ASP A 150 -27.77 0.35 18.94
N PRO A 151 -28.29 -0.89 18.76
CA PRO A 151 -29.52 -1.15 18.01
C PRO A 151 -30.77 -0.52 18.66
N GLN A 152 -30.70 -0.10 19.93
CA GLN A 152 -31.85 0.34 20.73
C GLN A 152 -32.03 1.87 20.80
N ARG A 153 -31.18 2.68 20.13
CA ARG A 153 -31.28 4.15 20.16
C ARG A 153 -32.37 4.76 19.27
N SER A 154 -33.13 3.98 18.52
CA SER A 154 -34.18 4.48 17.60
C SER A 154 -35.58 4.64 18.20
N GLU A 155 -35.87 4.15 19.41
CA GLU A 155 -37.26 4.12 19.92
C GLU A 155 -37.66 5.22 20.94
N THR A 156 -36.74 6.01 21.49
CA THR A 156 -37.10 6.89 22.64
C THR A 156 -37.20 8.38 22.32
N ARG A 157 -37.78 8.79 21.17
CA ARG A 157 -38.00 10.23 20.92
C ARG A 157 -39.30 10.60 20.23
N LEU A 158 -40.42 10.14 20.78
CA LEU A 158 -41.72 10.80 20.60
C LEU A 158 -42.51 10.74 21.92
N HIS A 159 -42.35 11.76 22.75
CA HIS A 159 -43.32 12.18 23.77
C HIS A 159 -43.42 13.70 23.75
#